data_AF-A0A3A4ZY22-F1
#
_entry.id   AF-A0A3A4ZY22-F1
#
_cell.length_a   1.000
_cell.length_b   1.000
_cell.length_c   1.000
_cell.angle_alpha   90.00
_cell.angle_beta   90.00
_cell.angle_gamma   90.00
#
_symmetry.space_group_name_H-M   'P 1'
#
loop_
_entity.id
_entity.type
_entity.pdbx_description
1 polymer ?
#
loop_
_entity_poly.entity_id
_entity_poly.type
_entity_poly.pdbx_seq_one_letter_code
_entity_poly.pdbx_strand_id
1 'polypeptide(L)'
;MRLAAQAKMGYYPTPDSVTPLIARHLKRQREGLIRILDPCAGEGTAIGIIGDHLAAEKFGIELDLERGAKAREILTRCLVTDYRNTRI
;
A
#
# COMPACT_ATOMS: atom_id res chain seq x y z
N MET A 1 -19.99 -10.88 4.10
CA MET A 1 -19.77 -9.50 3.58
C MET A 1 -21.05 -9.07 2.85
N ARG A 2 -21.45 -7.80 2.84
CA ARG A 2 -22.65 -7.35 2.08
C ARG A 2 -22.39 -7.47 0.57
N LEU A 3 -23.41 -7.72 -0.24
CA LEU A 3 -23.28 -7.88 -1.71
C LEU A 3 -22.49 -6.73 -2.36
N ALA A 4 -22.79 -5.49 -1.98
CA ALA A 4 -22.10 -4.31 -2.50
C ALA A 4 -20.59 -4.27 -2.16
N ALA A 5 -20.17 -4.85 -1.04
CA ALA A 5 -18.76 -4.92 -0.66
C ALA A 5 -18.02 -6.05 -1.40
N GLN A 6 -18.71 -7.16 -1.68
CA GLN A 6 -18.17 -8.25 -2.51
C GLN A 6 -17.94 -7.79 -3.95
N ALA A 7 -18.88 -7.02 -4.52
CA ALA A 7 -18.72 -6.44 -5.85
C ALA A 7 -17.50 -5.52 -5.97
N LYS A 8 -17.05 -4.92 -4.86
CA LYS A 8 -15.83 -4.11 -4.78
C LYS A 8 -14.59 -4.92 -4.41
N MET A 9 -14.69 -6.23 -4.19
CA MET A 9 -13.60 -7.04 -3.60
C MET A 9 -13.09 -6.48 -2.26
N GLY A 10 -13.93 -5.74 -1.52
CA GLY A 10 -13.51 -5.03 -0.32
C GLY A 10 -12.60 -3.81 -0.56
N TYR A 11 -12.46 -3.35 -1.80
CA TYR A 11 -11.64 -2.20 -2.17
C TYR A 11 -12.32 -0.88 -1.78
N TYR A 12 -11.72 -0.20 -0.80
CA TYR A 12 -12.07 1.13 -0.35
C TYR A 12 -10.77 1.91 -0.15
N PRO A 13 -10.29 2.66 -1.15
CA PRO A 13 -9.01 3.34 -1.05
C PRO A 13 -9.05 4.38 0.07
N THR A 14 -7.93 4.53 0.78
CA THR A 14 -7.74 5.66 1.70
C THR A 14 -7.95 6.96 0.94
N PRO A 15 -8.89 7.83 1.36
CA PRO A 15 -9.12 9.08 0.66
C PRO A 15 -7.85 9.93 0.60
N ASP A 16 -7.63 10.63 -0.52
CA ASP A 16 -6.43 11.46 -0.74
C ASP A 16 -6.24 12.51 0.34
N SER A 17 -7.34 13.01 0.92
CA SER A 17 -7.30 13.97 2.03
C SER A 17 -6.84 13.38 3.36
N VAL A 18 -6.91 12.06 3.53
CA VAL A 18 -6.62 11.35 4.79
C VAL A 18 -5.18 10.85 4.84
N THR A 19 -4.61 10.41 3.70
CA THR A 19 -3.25 9.87 3.66
C THR A 19 -2.19 10.83 4.22
N PRO A 20 -2.17 12.14 3.87
CA PRO A 20 -1.23 13.10 4.47
C PRO A 20 -1.42 13.24 5.98
N LEU A 21 -2.65 13.07 6.46
CA LEU A 21 -2.96 13.13 7.89
C LEU A 21 -2.35 11.93 8.62
N ILE A 22 -2.38 10.74 8.03
CA ILE A 22 -1.73 9.54 8.56
C ILE A 22 -0.21 9.73 8.55
N ALA A 23 0.35 10.17 7.42
CA ALA A 23 1.79 10.34 7.24
C ALA A 23 2.41 11.22 8.33
N ARG A 24 1.73 12.31 8.75
CA ARG A 24 2.23 13.22 9.79
C ARG A 24 2.50 12.57 11.16
N HIS A 25 1.84 11.44 11.44
CA HIS A 25 2.03 10.69 12.68
C HIS A 25 3.21 9.70 12.60
N LEU A 26 3.70 9.41 11.39
CA LEU A 26 4.82 8.51 11.15
C LEU A 26 6.10 9.33 11.05
N LYS A 27 6.89 9.34 12.12
CA LYS A 27 8.15 10.10 12.18
C LYS A 27 9.34 9.17 12.07
N ARG A 28 10.22 9.49 11.13
CA ARG A 28 11.54 8.88 11.05
C ARG A 28 12.38 9.24 12.28
N GLN A 29 12.86 8.24 13.00
CA GLN A 29 13.65 8.42 14.24
C GLN A 29 15.16 8.25 14.03
N ARG A 30 15.58 7.66 12.90
CA ARG A 30 17.00 7.38 12.61
C ARG A 30 17.31 7.47 11.12
N GLU A 31 18.59 7.65 10.83
CA GLU A 31 19.13 7.52 9.48
C GLU A 31 19.21 6.05 9.03
N GLY A 32 19.44 5.83 7.73
CA GLY A 32 19.61 4.49 7.14
C GLY A 32 18.38 3.93 6.42
N LEU A 33 18.44 2.67 6.01
CA LEU A 33 17.37 2.10 5.18
C LEU A 33 16.13 1.80 6.02
N ILE A 34 14.97 2.29 5.56
CA ILE A 34 13.66 1.97 6.11
C ILE A 34 12.85 1.26 5.03
N ARG A 35 12.11 0.23 5.43
CA ARG A 35 11.17 -0.49 4.58
C ARG A 35 9.80 -0.41 5.21
N ILE A 36 8.80 -0.16 4.38
CA ILE A 36 7.40 -0.17 4.78
C ILE A 36 6.63 -1.18 3.91
N LEU A 37 5.62 -1.79 4.51
CA LEU A 37 4.80 -2.82 3.89
C LEU A 37 3.32 -2.46 4.03
N ASP A 38 2.61 -2.49 2.91
CA ASP A 38 1.14 -2.47 2.89
C ASP A 38 0.64 -3.83 2.37
N PRO A 39 0.06 -4.68 3.23
CA PRO A 39 -0.41 -6.00 2.83
C PRO A 39 -1.70 -5.96 1.98
N CYS A 40 -2.31 -4.79 1.79
CA CYS A 40 -3.49 -4.57 0.96
C CYS A 40 -3.34 -3.23 0.22
N ALA A 41 -2.32 -3.17 -0.64
CA ALA A 41 -1.81 -1.92 -1.20
C ALA A 41 -2.81 -1.19 -2.10
N GLY A 42 -3.84 -1.86 -2.62
CA GLY A 42 -4.72 -1.29 -3.63
C GLY A 42 -3.92 -0.90 -4.86
N GLU A 43 -4.04 0.35 -5.28
CA GLU A 43 -3.24 0.91 -6.38
C GLU A 43 -1.88 1.45 -5.94
N GLY A 44 -1.54 1.36 -4.64
CA GLY A 44 -0.26 1.78 -4.10
C GLY A 44 -0.17 3.26 -3.68
N THR A 45 -1.21 4.07 -3.89
CA THR A 45 -1.20 5.52 -3.62
C THR A 45 -0.83 5.87 -2.18
N ALA A 46 -1.45 5.19 -1.20
CA ALA A 46 -1.28 5.53 0.22
C ALA A 46 0.15 5.25 0.71
N ILE A 47 0.65 4.03 0.47
CA ILE A 47 2.03 3.65 0.80
C ILE A 47 3.06 4.42 -0.03
N GLY A 48 2.70 4.85 -1.25
CA GLY A 48 3.49 5.79 -2.06
C GLY A 48 3.81 7.07 -1.29
N ILE A 49 2.76 7.79 -0.88
CA ILE A 49 2.86 9.05 -0.13
C ILE A 49 3.60 8.85 1.21
N ILE A 50 3.28 7.78 1.94
CA ILE A 50 3.93 7.50 3.23
C ILE A 50 5.41 7.16 3.03
N GLY A 51 5.75 6.37 2.01
CA GLY A 51 7.12 5.99 1.70
C GLY A 51 7.96 7.18 1.29
N ASP A 52 7.40 8.09 0.51
CA ASP A 52 8.08 9.33 0.13
C ASP A 52 8.29 10.25 1.34
N HIS A 53 7.29 10.38 2.22
CA HIS A 53 7.42 11.12 3.48
C HIS A 53 8.53 10.57 4.38
N LEU A 54 8.68 9.25 4.44
CA LEU A 54 9.65 8.56 5.29
C LEU A 54 11.00 8.33 4.62
N ALA A 55 11.15 8.64 3.32
CA ALA A 55 12.25 8.20 2.47
C ALA A 55 12.55 6.68 2.65
N ALA A 56 11.52 5.86 2.45
CA ALA A 56 11.52 4.42 2.66
C ALA A 56 11.32 3.63 1.35
N GLU A 57 11.85 2.41 1.29
CA GLU A 57 11.47 1.43 0.28
C GLU A 57 10.03 0.94 0.53
N LYS A 58 9.27 0.81 -0.56
CA LYS A 58 7.83 0.61 -0.54
C LYS A 58 7.50 -0.81 -1.01
N PHE A 59 6.99 -1.64 -0.11
CA PHE A 59 6.59 -3.02 -0.41
C PHE A 59 5.08 -3.19 -0.29
N GLY A 60 4.48 -3.97 -1.17
CA GLY A 60 3.03 -4.14 -1.20
C GLY A 60 2.58 -5.52 -1.62
N ILE A 61 1.38 -5.88 -1.18
CA ILE A 61 0.63 -7.03 -1.66
C ILE A 61 -0.74 -6.53 -2.11
N GLU A 62 -1.20 -6.95 -3.28
CA GLU A 62 -2.54 -6.66 -3.78
C GLU A 62 -3.12 -7.93 -4.42
N LEU A 63 -4.37 -8.23 -4.15
CA LEU A 63 -5.03 -9.43 -4.69
C LEU A 63 -5.47 -9.25 -6.14
N ASP A 64 -5.88 -8.04 -6.49
CA ASP A 64 -6.43 -7.71 -7.80
C ASP A 64 -5.33 -7.42 -8.83
N LEU A 65 -5.51 -8.00 -10.02
CA LEU A 65 -4.51 -7.94 -11.09
C LEU A 65 -4.30 -6.51 -11.61
N GLU A 66 -5.37 -5.75 -11.80
CA GLU A 66 -5.30 -4.40 -12.37
C GLU A 66 -4.74 -3.41 -11.36
N ARG A 67 -5.24 -3.45 -10.13
CA ARG A 67 -4.72 -2.60 -9.04
C ARG A 67 -3.27 -2.94 -8.72
N GLY A 68 -2.94 -4.22 -8.68
CA GLY A 68 -1.58 -4.69 -8.46
C GLY A 68 -0.61 -4.28 -9.56
N ALA A 69 -1.06 -4.21 -10.81
CA ALA A 69 -0.27 -3.67 -11.91
C ALA A 69 0.05 -2.18 -11.69
N LYS A 70 -0.94 -1.36 -11.35
CA LYS A 70 -0.73 0.06 -11.01
C LYS A 70 0.21 0.23 -9.81
N ALA A 71 0.04 -0.59 -8.77
CA ALA A 71 0.90 -0.54 -7.59
C ALA A 71 2.37 -0.83 -7.93
N ARG A 72 2.66 -1.72 -8.88
CA ARG A 72 4.04 -2.01 -9.33
C ARG A 72 4.74 -0.81 -9.99
N GLU A 73 4.00 0.16 -10.49
CA GLU A 73 4.58 1.38 -11.08
C GLU A 73 5.08 2.35 -10.00
N ILE A 74 4.54 2.26 -8.78
CA ILE A 74 4.79 3.20 -7.67
C ILE A 74 5.72 2.59 -6.60
N LEU A 75 5.57 1.28 -6.34
CA LEU A 75 6.23 0.59 -5.24
C LEU A 75 7.60 0.04 -5.65
N THR A 76 8.51 -0.09 -4.69
CA THR A 76 9.79 -0.81 -4.87
C THR A 76 9.53 -2.26 -5.26
N ARG A 77 8.52 -2.90 -4.66
CA ARG A 77 8.05 -4.23 -5.07
C ARG A 77 6.60 -4.43 -4.66
N CYS A 78 5.76 -4.90 -5.60
CA CYS A 78 4.39 -5.31 -5.30
C CYS A 78 4.12 -6.74 -5.81
N LEU A 79 3.68 -7.61 -4.90
CA LEU A 79 3.28 -8.98 -5.21
C LEU A 79 1.77 -9.02 -5.44
N VAL A 80 1.35 -9.70 -6.50
CA VAL A 80 -0.06 -9.77 -6.88
C VAL A 80 -0.58 -11.16 -6.55
N THR A 81 -1.07 -11.31 -5.32
CA THR A 81 -1.34 -12.60 -4.66
C THR A 81 -1.98 -12.34 -3.30
N ASP A 82 -2.41 -13.40 -2.60
CA ASP A 82 -2.89 -13.30 -1.24
C ASP A 82 -1.74 -13.17 -0.22
N TYR A 83 -2.01 -12.49 0.89
CA TYR A 83 -1.02 -12.27 1.94
C TYR A 83 -0.55 -13.56 2.65
N ARG A 84 -1.31 -14.67 2.58
CA ARG A 84 -0.97 -15.92 3.29
C ARG A 84 0.08 -16.74 2.55
N ASN A 85 0.09 -16.68 1.23
CA ASN A 85 1.02 -17.43 0.37
C ASN A 85 2.24 -16.60 -0.05
N THR A 86 2.44 -15.42 0.55
CA THR A 86 3.42 -14.44 0.07
C THR A 86 4.67 -14.36 0.96
N ARG A 87 5.85 -14.26 0.33
CA ARG A 87 7.12 -13.90 0.97
C ARG A 87 7.72 -12.71 0.24
N ILE A 88 7.83 -11.57 0.93
CA ILE A 88 8.28 -10.30 0.34
C ILE A 88 9.70 -9.94 0.77
#